data_AF-A0A7S3M9V4-F1
#
_entry.id   AF-A0A7S3M9V4-F1
#
_cell.length_a   1.000
_cell.length_b   1.000
_cell.length_c   1.000
_cell.angle_alpha   90.00
_cell.angle_beta   90.00
_cell.angle_gamma   90.00
#
_symmetry.space_group_name_H-M   'P 1'
#
loop_
_entity.id
_entity.type
_entity.pdbx_description
1 polymer ?
#
loop_
_entity_poly.entity_id
_entity_poly.type
_entity_poly.pdbx_seq_one_letter_code
_entity_poly.pdbx_strand_id
1 'polypeptide(L)'
;AIIALLILEHTGRRPLLLASAGIVAFASAWLCIAFALDAGALALAFGFCLFMGGHAVGLGAAVFVYIAEVFTTEWRGKGMATVLCVSRAFAVVNTITLPLFVDSF
;
A
#
# COMPACT_ATOMS: atom_id res chain seq x y z
N ALA A 1 -11.44 5.19 2.65
CA ALA A 1 -12.07 4.89 1.35
C ALA A 1 -12.73 6.14 0.74
N ILE A 2 -13.75 6.73 1.38
CA ILE A 2 -14.46 7.91 0.86
C ILE A 2 -13.52 9.10 0.62
N ILE A 3 -12.64 9.41 1.59
CA ILE A 3 -11.66 10.50 1.46
C ILE A 3 -10.68 10.26 0.29
N ALA A 4 -10.24 9.02 0.10
CA ALA A 4 -9.33 8.67 -1.00
C ALA A 4 -9.99 8.82 -2.36
N LEU A 5 -11.28 8.47 -2.47
CA LEU A 5 -12.07 8.66 -3.69
C LEU A 5 -12.26 10.15 -4.03
N LEU A 6 -12.56 10.97 -3.03
CA LEU A 6 -12.70 12.43 -3.21
C LEU A 6 -11.38 13.08 -3.68
N ILE A 7 -10.24 12.66 -3.14
CA ILE A 7 -8.93 13.17 -3.56
C ILE A 7 -8.56 12.65 -4.96
N LEU A 8 -8.91 11.40 -5.29
CA LEU A 8 -8.71 10.79 -6.60
C LEU A 8 -9.47 11.55 -7.70
N GLU A 9 -10.72 11.93 -7.43
CA GLU A 9 -11.57 12.66 -8.38
C GLU A 9 -11.02 14.05 -8.71
N HIS A 10 -10.34 14.71 -7.77
CA HIS A 10 -9.86 16.09 -7.95
C HIS A 10 -8.40 16.19 -8.44
N THR A 11 -7.54 15.22 -8.11
CA THR A 11 -6.08 15.32 -8.27
C THR A 11 -5.54 14.48 -9.44
N GLY A 12 -6.33 13.51 -9.91
CA GLY A 12 -5.89 12.55 -10.92
C GLY A 12 -5.09 11.38 -10.34
N ARG A 13 -5.01 10.31 -11.12
CA ARG A 13 -4.67 8.95 -10.65
C ARG A 13 -3.16 8.76 -10.43
N ARG A 14 -2.34 9.29 -11.35
CA ARG A 14 -0.87 9.22 -11.28
C ARG A 14 -0.25 10.00 -10.10
N PRO A 15 -0.60 11.27 -9.83
CA PRO A 15 -0.04 11.99 -8.69
C PRO A 15 -0.48 11.40 -7.36
N LEU A 16 -1.69 10.85 -7.26
CA LEU A 16 -2.15 10.15 -6.05
C LEU A 16 -1.30 8.90 -5.75
N LEU A 17 -1.01 8.09 -6.78
CA LEU A 17 -0.16 6.91 -6.62
C LEU A 17 1.26 7.30 -6.18
N LEU A 18 1.86 8.32 -6.81
CA LEU A 18 3.19 8.82 -6.44
C LEU A 18 3.22 9.39 -5.02
N ALA A 19 2.21 10.18 -4.64
CA ALA A 19 2.09 10.72 -3.28
C ALA A 19 1.97 9.60 -2.25
N SER A 20 1.13 8.59 -2.50
CA SER A 20 1.00 7.44 -1.60
C SER A 20 2.28 6.63 -1.47
N ALA A 21 3.01 6.43 -2.57
CA ALA A 21 4.31 5.75 -2.55
C ALA A 21 5.34 6.55 -1.75
N GLY A 22 5.35 7.88 -1.88
CA GLY A 22 6.21 8.76 -1.10
C GLY A 22 5.90 8.71 0.40
N ILE A 23 4.63 8.77 0.79
CA ILE A 23 4.21 8.69 2.20
C ILE A 23 4.60 7.34 2.80
N VAL A 24 4.35 6.24 2.07
CA VAL A 24 4.70 4.89 2.52
C VAL A 24 6.22 4.73 2.64
N ALA A 25 7.00 5.20 1.67
CA ALA A 25 8.45 5.16 1.74
C ALA A 25 9.00 5.95 2.94
N PHE A 26 8.45 7.14 3.19
CA PHE A 26 8.83 7.96 4.34
C PHE A 26 8.45 7.28 5.67
N ALA A 27 7.24 6.72 5.77
CA ALA A 27 6.79 6.00 6.96
C ALA A 27 7.65 4.77 7.24
N SER A 28 8.05 4.02 6.20
CA SER A 28 8.97 2.88 6.33
C SER A 28 10.36 3.32 6.82
N ALA A 29 10.90 4.43 6.31
CA ALA A 29 12.17 4.98 6.79
C ALA A 29 12.08 5.41 8.27
N TRP A 30 10.97 6.04 8.66
CA TRP A 30 10.70 6.40 10.04
C TRP A 30 10.65 5.17 10.96
N LEU A 31 9.91 4.13 10.57
CA LEU A 31 9.83 2.87 11.31
C LEU A 31 11.21 2.21 11.46
N CYS A 32 12.01 2.18 10.40
CA CYS A 32 13.38 1.65 10.45
C CYS A 32 14.24 2.37 11.50
N ILE A 33 14.22 3.71 11.50
CA ILE A 33 14.95 4.52 12.47
C ILE A 33 14.41 4.31 13.89
N ALA A 34 13.08 4.25 14.04
CA ALA A 34 12.43 4.04 15.31
C ALA A 34 12.80 2.68 15.93
N PHE A 35 12.87 1.61 15.13
CA PHE A 35 13.36 0.31 15.60
C PHE A 35 14.87 0.32 15.91
N ALA A 36 15.68 1.01 15.10
CA ALA A 36 17.12 1.09 15.33
C ALA A 36 17.51 1.85 16.62
N LEU A 37 16.68 2.81 17.04
CA LEU A 37 16.89 3.63 18.23
C LEU A 37 16.08 3.16 19.44
N ASP A 38 15.40 2.02 19.34
CA ASP A 38 14.47 1.49 20.35
C ASP A 38 13.47 2.56 20.84
N ALA A 39 12.91 3.30 19.88
CA ALA A 39 12.01 4.39 20.14
C ALA A 39 10.70 3.86 20.77
N GLY A 40 10.21 4.57 21.79
CA GLY A 40 9.04 4.14 22.55
C GLY A 40 7.77 3.95 21.72
N ALA A 41 6.80 3.22 22.29
CA ALA A 41 5.59 2.74 21.60
C ALA A 41 4.80 3.82 20.84
N LEU A 42 4.80 5.08 21.29
CA LEU A 42 4.13 6.18 20.60
C LEU A 42 4.77 6.52 19.24
N ALA A 43 6.11 6.45 19.12
CA ALA A 43 6.82 6.73 17.88
C ALA A 43 6.56 5.64 16.83
N LEU A 44 6.52 4.37 17.28
CA LEU A 44 6.16 3.22 16.45
C LEU A 44 4.69 3.30 16.00
N ALA A 45 3.77 3.59 16.92
CA ALA A 45 2.35 3.75 16.61
C ALA A 45 2.12 4.85 15.58
N PHE A 46 2.80 5.99 15.72
CA PHE A 46 2.75 7.07 14.73
C PHE A 46 3.24 6.60 13.35
N GLY A 47 4.38 5.90 13.30
CA GLY A 47 4.93 5.35 12.05
C GLY A 47 3.97 4.38 11.36
N PHE A 48 3.38 3.45 12.10
CA PHE A 48 2.40 2.51 11.56
C PHE A 48 1.11 3.19 11.09
N CYS A 49 0.61 4.16 11.85
CA CYS A 49 -0.56 4.95 11.44
C CYS A 49 -0.30 5.71 10.13
N LEU A 50 0.87 6.33 10.00
CA LEU A 50 1.27 7.04 8.78
C LEU A 50 1.40 6.08 7.59
N PHE A 51 2.01 4.91 7.80
CA PHE A 51 2.13 3.86 6.79
C PHE A 51 0.76 3.38 6.30
N MET A 52 -0.14 3.01 7.22
CA MET A 52 -1.49 2.54 6.90
C MET A 52 -2.30 3.63 6.21
N GLY A 53 -2.20 4.88 6.68
CA GLY A 53 -2.88 6.03 6.09
C GLY A 53 -2.43 6.29 4.65
N GLY A 54 -1.11 6.38 4.42
CA GLY A 54 -0.55 6.57 3.08
C GLY A 54 -0.90 5.43 2.12
N HIS A 55 -0.81 4.18 2.59
CA HIS A 55 -1.16 3.01 1.81
C HIS A 55 -2.65 2.99 1.41
N ALA A 56 -3.55 3.32 2.36
CA ALA A 56 -4.99 3.31 2.11
C ALA A 56 -5.45 4.36 1.09
N VAL A 57 -4.71 5.47 0.94
CA VAL A 57 -5.07 6.57 0.02
C VAL A 57 -4.79 6.21 -1.43
N GLY A 58 -3.63 5.61 -1.76
CA GLY A 58 -3.27 5.31 -3.14
C GLY A 58 -3.08 3.83 -3.43
N LEU A 59 -2.05 3.21 -2.85
CA LEU A 59 -1.65 1.83 -3.14
C LEU A 59 -2.75 0.79 -2.90
N GLY A 60 -3.64 1.02 -1.93
CA GLY A 60 -4.71 0.09 -1.58
C GLY A 60 -5.87 0.06 -2.59
N ALA A 61 -6.41 1.22 -2.97
CA ALA A 61 -7.64 1.30 -3.77
C ALA A 61 -7.39 1.83 -5.20
N ALA A 62 -6.55 2.85 -5.35
CA ALA A 62 -6.36 3.54 -6.63
C ALA A 62 -5.65 2.68 -7.67
N VAL A 63 -4.78 1.74 -7.25
CA VAL A 63 -4.09 0.81 -8.15
C VAL A 63 -5.08 -0.05 -8.94
N PHE A 64 -6.07 -0.65 -8.27
CA PHE A 64 -7.04 -1.51 -8.93
C PHE A 64 -7.96 -0.74 -9.90
N VAL A 65 -8.32 0.50 -9.54
CA VAL A 65 -9.08 1.39 -10.42
C VAL A 65 -8.26 1.75 -11.65
N TYR A 66 -7.00 2.15 -11.47
CA TYR A 66 -6.11 2.52 -12.55
C TYR A 66 -5.90 1.37 -13.54
N ILE A 67 -5.68 0.15 -13.04
CA ILE A 67 -5.53 -1.05 -13.87
C ILE A 67 -6.79 -1.32 -14.68
N ALA A 68 -7.98 -1.20 -14.06
CA ALA A 68 -9.26 -1.44 -14.75
C ALA A 68 -9.54 -0.42 -15.87
N GLU A 69 -8.93 0.75 -15.82
CA GLU A 69 -9.05 1.81 -16.83
C GLU A 69 -8.01 1.70 -17.95
N VAL A 70 -6.89 1.03 -17.71
CA VAL A 70 -5.86 0.76 -18.72
C VAL A 70 -6.29 -0.36 -19.66
N PHE A 71 -7.03 -1.35 -19.16
CA PHE A 71 -7.51 -2.47 -19.98
C PHE A 71 -8.76 -2.12 -20.78
N THR A 72 -8.78 -2.50 -22.06
CA THR A 72 -9.99 -2.43 -22.91
C THR A 72 -11.06 -3.38 -22.39
N THR A 73 -12.34 -3.07 -22.66
CA THR A 73 -13.50 -3.82 -22.14
C THR A 73 -13.45 -5.32 -22.41
N GLU A 74 -12.89 -5.73 -23.56
CA GLU A 74 -12.73 -7.13 -23.96
C GLU A 74 -11.72 -7.91 -23.10
N TRP A 75 -10.64 -7.25 -22.68
CA TRP A 75 -9.54 -7.87 -21.94
C TRP A 75 -9.57 -7.60 -20.44
N ARG A 76 -10.40 -6.63 -20.00
CA ARG A 76 -10.48 -6.19 -18.60
C ARG A 76 -10.75 -7.33 -17.62
N GLY A 77 -11.64 -8.26 -17.97
CA GLY A 77 -11.93 -9.42 -17.12
C GLY A 77 -10.71 -10.31 -16.88
N LYS A 78 -9.99 -10.66 -17.97
CA LYS A 78 -8.77 -11.47 -17.90
C LYS A 78 -7.63 -10.73 -17.20
N GLY A 79 -7.44 -9.44 -17.53
CA GLY A 79 -6.42 -8.59 -16.91
C GLY A 79 -6.60 -8.46 -15.40
N MET A 80 -7.83 -8.18 -14.95
CA MET A 80 -8.13 -8.08 -13.52
C MET A 80 -7.98 -9.41 -12.80
N ALA A 81 -8.36 -10.53 -13.43
CA ALA A 81 -8.17 -11.86 -12.85
C ALA A 81 -6.67 -12.18 -12.61
N THR A 82 -5.80 -11.86 -13.58
CA THR A 82 -4.35 -12.03 -13.42
C THR A 82 -3.80 -11.15 -12.28
N VAL A 83 -4.23 -9.89 -12.21
CA VAL A 83 -3.80 -8.96 -11.15
C VAL A 83 -4.24 -9.43 -9.77
N LEU A 84 -5.46 -9.94 -9.64
CA LEU A 84 -5.96 -10.54 -8.40
C LEU A 84 -5.15 -11.80 -8.04
N CYS A 85 -4.88 -12.68 -8.99
CA CYS A 85 -4.08 -13.88 -8.76
C CYS A 85 -2.68 -13.53 -8.23
N VAL A 86 -1.97 -12.62 -8.92
CA VAL A 86 -0.63 -12.19 -8.53
C VAL A 86 -0.65 -11.51 -7.16
N SER A 87 -1.53 -10.54 -6.94
CA SER A 87 -1.60 -9.82 -5.64
C SER A 87 -1.91 -10.75 -4.47
N ARG A 88 -2.75 -11.76 -4.66
CA ARG A 88 -3.08 -12.73 -3.61
C ARG A 88 -1.95 -13.73 -3.37
N ALA A 89 -1.24 -14.15 -4.42
CA ALA A 89 -0.04 -14.96 -4.26
C ALA A 89 1.02 -14.24 -3.41
N PHE A 90 1.30 -12.96 -3.71
CA PHE A 90 2.20 -12.15 -2.89
C PHE A 90 1.70 -11.96 -1.46
N ALA A 91 0.39 -11.82 -1.23
CA ALA A 91 -0.17 -11.71 0.11
C ALA A 91 0.09 -12.98 0.94
N VAL A 92 -0.09 -14.17 0.34
CA VAL A 92 0.22 -15.45 1.00
C VAL A 92 1.69 -15.54 1.35
N VAL A 93 2.59 -15.20 0.41
CA VAL A 93 4.04 -15.21 0.66
C VAL A 93 4.41 -14.28 1.79
N ASN A 94 3.90 -13.04 1.81
CA ASN A 94 4.16 -12.10 2.89
C ASN A 94 3.62 -12.61 4.24
N THR A 95 2.44 -13.22 4.26
CA THR A 95 1.81 -13.73 5.49
C THR A 95 2.61 -14.88 6.11
N ILE A 96 3.18 -15.76 5.28
CA ILE A 96 4.03 -16.88 5.75
C ILE A 96 5.41 -16.38 6.17
N THR A 97 5.94 -15.40 5.44
CA THR A 97 7.28 -14.87 5.68
C THR A 97 7.35 -13.99 6.93
N LEU A 98 6.31 -13.22 7.23
CA LEU A 98 6.28 -12.31 8.38
C LEU A 98 6.58 -13.00 9.74
N PRO A 99 5.93 -14.11 10.15
CA PRO A 99 6.22 -14.75 11.43
C PRO A 99 7.67 -15.24 11.52
N LEU A 100 8.24 -15.75 10.42
CA LEU A 100 9.63 -16.20 10.40
C LEU A 100 10.62 -15.07 10.76
N PHE A 101 10.33 -13.85 10.34
CA PHE A 101 11.15 -12.68 10.67
C PHE A 101 10.87 -12.15 12.08
N VAL A 102 9.64 -12.25 12.57
CA VAL A 102 9.30 -11.77 13.92
C VAL A 102 9.84 -12.71 14.99
N ASP A 103 9.86 -14.01 14.74
CA ASP A 103 10.37 -15.02 15.68
C ASP A 103 11.91 -14.98 15.84
N SER A 104 12.62 -14.27 14.96
CA SER A 104 14.08 -14.15 14.97
C SER A 104 14.61 -12.87 15.64
N PHE A 105 13.72 -12.00 16.13
CA PHE A 105 14.04 -10.82 16.96
C PHE A 105 13.71 -11.11 18.44
#